data_AF-A0A1I0V9L5-F1
#
_entry.id   AF-A0A1I0V9L5-F1
#
_cell.length_a   1.000
_cell.length_b   1.000
_cell.length_c   1.000
_cell.angle_alpha   90.00
_cell.angle_beta   90.00
_cell.angle_gamma   90.00
#
_symmetry.space_group_name_H-M   'P 1'
#
loop_
_entity.id
_entity.type
_entity.pdbx_description
1 polymer ?
#
loop_
_entity_poly.entity_id
_entity_poly.type
_entity_poly.pdbx_seq_one_letter_code
_entity_poly.pdbx_strand_id
1 'polypeptide(L)'
;MAGKNYLKMLGVVVGAALVNILALSPAFAGVTIGDSAFETALGVTLLIASVIAIVYGSYNWLYKTPIALTTKPIKTREDYASALAPYGKVRVLAEDIAAALEQMDRMDKKKATLFKVLHQRFDPAEMSFSKFSGVAEEVENLFYLNIKSVLNRLGVFDEAEYERVMTRKSARYSPKLLQEKTDFYNEYMSYIKHAIGTNEEMLLQLDKLLLEISRLDSIEPGDIERMPAMVEIDSLIKQTKYYKQ
;
A
#
# COMPACT_ATOMS: atom_id res chain seq x y z
N MET A 1 -19.87 -6.64 -3.76
CA MET A 1 -18.89 -7.05 -4.80
C MET A 1 -18.41 -8.49 -4.65
N ALA A 2 -18.09 -8.99 -3.45
CA ALA A 2 -17.65 -10.38 -3.25
C ALA A 2 -18.65 -11.44 -3.75
N GLY A 3 -19.96 -11.28 -3.50
CA GLY A 3 -21.01 -12.22 -3.94
C GLY A 3 -21.06 -12.45 -5.46
N LYS A 4 -20.79 -11.43 -6.28
CA LYS A 4 -20.77 -11.55 -7.75
C LYS A 4 -19.57 -12.36 -8.24
N ASN A 5 -18.44 -12.29 -7.54
CA ASN A 5 -17.24 -13.04 -7.89
C ASN A 5 -17.37 -14.52 -7.49
N TYR A 6 -18.00 -14.81 -6.35
CA TYR A 6 -18.34 -16.19 -5.95
C TYR A 6 -19.31 -16.86 -6.95
N LEU A 7 -20.31 -16.11 -7.45
CA LEU A 7 -21.24 -16.65 -8.46
C LEU A 7 -20.54 -16.98 -9.79
N LYS A 8 -19.56 -16.16 -10.20
CA LYS A 8 -18.74 -16.44 -11.39
C LYS A 8 -17.84 -17.66 -11.22
N MET A 9 -17.23 -17.83 -10.03
CA MET A 9 -16.43 -19.02 -9.73
C MET A 9 -17.28 -20.28 -9.71
N LEU A 10 -18.46 -20.21 -9.06
CA LEU A 10 -19.44 -21.29 -9.10
C LEU A 10 -19.78 -21.66 -10.55
N GLY A 11 -20.01 -20.65 -11.40
CA GLY A 11 -20.27 -20.86 -12.83
C GLY A 11 -19.15 -21.57 -13.58
N VAL A 12 -17.87 -21.24 -13.30
CA VAL A 12 -16.73 -21.91 -13.94
C VAL A 12 -16.55 -23.34 -13.44
N VAL A 13 -16.70 -23.59 -12.15
CA VAL A 13 -16.60 -24.95 -11.58
C VAL A 13 -17.73 -25.83 -12.12
N VAL A 14 -18.97 -25.33 -12.10
CA VAL A 14 -20.14 -26.04 -12.64
C VAL A 14 -20.01 -26.24 -14.15
N GLY A 15 -19.56 -25.22 -14.88
CA GLY A 15 -19.33 -25.33 -16.32
C GLY A 15 -18.28 -26.37 -16.68
N ALA A 16 -17.13 -26.36 -16.01
CA ALA A 16 -16.08 -27.37 -16.20
C ALA A 16 -16.57 -28.78 -15.84
N ALA A 17 -17.34 -28.92 -14.76
CA ALA A 17 -17.94 -30.19 -14.37
C ALA A 17 -18.91 -30.71 -15.44
N LEU A 18 -19.80 -29.85 -15.96
CA LEU A 18 -20.74 -30.21 -17.02
C LEU A 18 -20.04 -30.63 -18.31
N VAL A 19 -19.00 -29.90 -18.74
CA VAL A 19 -18.21 -30.27 -19.93
C VAL A 19 -17.55 -31.64 -19.75
N ASN A 20 -16.96 -31.91 -18.58
CA ASN A 20 -16.35 -33.22 -18.31
C ASN A 20 -17.38 -34.34 -18.27
N ILE A 21 -18.57 -34.10 -17.68
CA ILE A 21 -19.66 -35.08 -17.66
C ILE A 21 -20.15 -35.37 -19.08
N LEU A 22 -20.38 -34.35 -19.91
CA LEU A 22 -20.85 -34.54 -21.29
C LEU A 22 -19.80 -35.23 -22.17
N ALA A 23 -18.51 -34.97 -21.93
CA ALA A 23 -17.44 -35.55 -22.71
C ALA A 23 -17.13 -37.01 -22.31
N LEU A 24 -17.04 -37.29 -21.01
CA LEU A 24 -16.60 -38.58 -20.48
C LEU A 24 -17.76 -39.56 -20.20
N SER A 25 -19.01 -39.08 -20.17
CA SER A 25 -20.15 -39.96 -19.96
C SER A 25 -20.49 -40.75 -21.22
N PRO A 26 -20.67 -42.09 -21.11
CA PRO A 26 -21.12 -42.95 -22.20
C PRO A 26 -22.48 -42.56 -22.79
N ALA A 27 -23.31 -41.81 -22.05
CA ALA A 27 -24.62 -41.35 -22.52
C ALA A 27 -24.53 -40.20 -23.55
N PHE A 28 -23.35 -39.61 -23.73
CA PHE A 28 -23.10 -38.47 -24.60
C PHE A 28 -21.92 -38.75 -25.54
N ALA A 29 -20.77 -38.08 -25.36
CA ALA A 29 -19.61 -38.30 -26.22
C ALA A 29 -18.82 -39.57 -25.87
N GLY A 30 -18.90 -40.03 -24.62
CA GLY A 30 -18.38 -41.33 -24.20
C GLY A 30 -16.87 -41.51 -24.34
N VAL A 31 -16.08 -40.45 -24.20
CA VAL A 31 -14.61 -40.55 -24.29
C VAL A 31 -14.08 -41.37 -23.12
N THR A 32 -13.52 -42.53 -23.42
CA THR A 32 -12.96 -43.45 -22.42
C THR A 32 -11.45 -43.28 -22.28
N ILE A 33 -10.97 -43.45 -21.06
CA ILE A 33 -9.55 -43.45 -20.74
C ILE A 33 -9.14 -44.91 -20.62
N GLY A 34 -8.30 -45.40 -21.54
CA GLY A 34 -7.78 -46.78 -21.54
C GLY A 34 -8.10 -47.62 -22.78
N ASP A 35 -9.09 -47.23 -23.61
CA ASP A 35 -9.50 -48.04 -24.78
C ASP A 35 -8.63 -47.79 -26.01
N SER A 36 -8.30 -46.53 -26.31
CA SER A 36 -7.36 -46.17 -27.37
C SER A 36 -6.41 -45.06 -26.93
N ALA A 37 -5.22 -45.00 -27.55
CA ALA A 37 -4.24 -43.96 -27.26
C ALA A 37 -4.78 -42.55 -27.54
N PHE A 38 -5.63 -42.42 -28.56
CA PHE A 38 -6.24 -41.15 -28.94
C PHE A 38 -7.32 -40.70 -27.95
N GLU A 39 -8.26 -41.58 -27.57
CA GLU A 39 -9.30 -41.27 -26.59
C GLU A 39 -8.71 -41.00 -25.20
N THR A 40 -7.69 -41.76 -24.83
CA THR A 40 -6.94 -41.55 -23.58
C THR A 40 -6.27 -40.19 -23.56
N ALA A 41 -5.58 -39.79 -24.63
CA ALA A 41 -4.97 -38.48 -24.73
C ALA A 41 -6.02 -37.36 -24.65
N LEU A 42 -7.13 -37.50 -25.38
CA LEU A 42 -8.21 -36.52 -25.41
C LEU A 42 -8.89 -36.36 -24.04
N GLY A 43 -9.19 -37.47 -23.36
CA GLY A 43 -9.79 -37.47 -22.03
C GLY A 43 -8.87 -36.85 -20.97
N VAL A 44 -7.59 -37.21 -20.97
CA VAL A 44 -6.60 -36.66 -20.01
C VAL A 44 -6.35 -35.18 -20.26
N THR A 45 -6.20 -34.76 -21.53
CA THR A 45 -6.03 -33.34 -21.88
C THR A 45 -7.23 -32.51 -21.45
N LEU A 46 -8.46 -33.01 -21.63
CA LEU A 46 -9.66 -32.31 -21.21
C LEU A 46 -9.72 -32.08 -19.70
N LEU A 47 -9.32 -33.08 -18.90
CA LEU A 47 -9.26 -32.96 -17.45
C LEU A 47 -8.20 -31.95 -17.02
N ILE A 48 -7.00 -32.00 -17.60
CA ILE A 48 -5.93 -31.04 -17.29
C ILE A 48 -6.35 -29.61 -17.68
N ALA A 49 -6.93 -29.44 -18.87
CA ALA A 49 -7.44 -28.14 -19.32
C ALA A 49 -8.53 -27.59 -18.39
N SER A 50 -9.40 -28.46 -17.87
CA SER A 50 -10.43 -28.09 -16.89
C SER A 50 -9.81 -27.59 -15.58
N VAL A 51 -8.78 -28.29 -15.07
CA VAL A 51 -8.06 -27.86 -13.86
C VAL A 51 -7.39 -26.50 -14.10
N ILE A 52 -6.70 -26.32 -15.23
CA ILE A 52 -6.06 -25.05 -15.58
C ILE A 52 -7.11 -23.93 -15.67
N ALA A 53 -8.27 -24.17 -16.29
CA ALA A 53 -9.33 -23.18 -16.41
C ALA A 53 -9.90 -22.76 -15.05
N ILE A 54 -10.10 -23.72 -14.13
CA ILE A 54 -10.56 -23.44 -12.76
C ILE A 54 -9.49 -22.64 -12.01
N VAL A 55 -8.22 -23.05 -12.05
CA VAL A 55 -7.13 -22.36 -11.36
C VAL A 55 -6.94 -20.94 -11.89
N TYR A 56 -6.85 -20.77 -13.21
CA TYR A 56 -6.65 -19.46 -13.83
C TYR A 56 -7.87 -18.55 -13.66
N GLY A 57 -9.09 -19.08 -13.83
CA GLY A 57 -10.33 -18.33 -13.61
C GLY A 57 -10.48 -17.87 -12.18
N SER A 58 -10.19 -18.75 -11.22
CA SER A 58 -10.20 -18.42 -9.79
C SER A 58 -9.13 -17.37 -9.47
N TYR A 59 -7.91 -17.54 -9.96
CA TYR A 59 -6.83 -16.58 -9.75
C TYR A 59 -7.18 -15.18 -10.31
N ASN A 60 -7.69 -15.12 -11.54
CA ASN A 60 -8.00 -13.86 -12.21
C ASN A 60 -9.20 -13.11 -11.58
N TRP A 61 -10.12 -13.79 -10.88
CA TRP A 61 -11.28 -13.12 -10.25
C TRP A 61 -11.19 -12.94 -8.74
N LEU A 62 -10.38 -13.75 -8.04
CA LEU A 62 -10.08 -13.56 -6.62
C LEU A 62 -8.94 -12.56 -6.41
N TYR A 63 -7.91 -12.58 -7.27
CA TYR A 63 -6.65 -11.86 -7.03
C TYR A 63 -6.40 -10.67 -7.95
N LYS A 64 -7.11 -10.51 -9.09
CA LYS A 64 -7.21 -9.19 -9.73
C LYS A 64 -8.26 -8.37 -9.00
N THR A 65 -7.87 -7.82 -7.85
CA THR A 65 -8.56 -6.63 -7.35
C THR A 65 -8.38 -5.51 -8.38
N PRO A 66 -9.45 -4.92 -8.94
CA PRO A 66 -9.30 -3.63 -9.58
C PRO A 66 -8.68 -2.68 -8.56
N ILE A 67 -7.79 -1.80 -9.02
CA ILE A 67 -7.28 -0.68 -8.22
C ILE A 67 -8.52 0.14 -7.86
N ALA A 68 -9.14 -0.20 -6.74
CA ALA A 68 -10.31 0.46 -6.24
C ALA A 68 -9.76 1.67 -5.50
N LEU A 69 -9.99 2.86 -6.08
CA LEU A 69 -9.96 4.10 -5.33
C LEU A 69 -10.79 3.87 -4.06
N THR A 70 -10.11 3.74 -2.91
CA THR A 70 -10.71 3.21 -1.69
C THR A 70 -11.72 4.21 -1.14
N THR A 71 -13.01 3.92 -1.32
CA THR A 71 -14.12 4.57 -0.62
C THR A 71 -14.34 4.00 0.79
N LYS A 72 -13.58 2.97 1.18
CA LYS A 72 -13.55 2.49 2.57
C LYS A 72 -12.77 3.49 3.43
N PRO A 73 -13.25 3.84 4.63
CA PRO A 73 -12.50 4.70 5.54
C PRO A 73 -11.24 3.95 5.96
N ILE A 74 -10.08 4.40 5.45
CA ILE A 74 -8.77 3.94 5.89
C ILE A 74 -8.59 4.45 7.32
N LYS A 75 -8.54 3.54 8.30
CA LYS A 75 -8.44 3.90 9.71
C LYS A 75 -7.25 3.27 10.40
N THR A 76 -6.86 2.06 9.99
CA THR A 76 -5.76 1.34 10.64
C THR A 76 -4.51 1.32 9.78
N ARG A 77 -3.38 1.06 10.43
CA ARG A 77 -2.10 0.78 9.78
C ARG A 77 -2.25 -0.32 8.72
N GLU A 78 -2.95 -1.40 9.04
CA GLU A 78 -3.17 -2.53 8.14
C GLU A 78 -3.95 -2.13 6.89
N ASP A 79 -4.90 -1.20 7.03
CA ASP A 79 -5.63 -0.64 5.89
C ASP A 79 -4.67 0.14 4.96
N TYR A 80 -3.79 0.98 5.52
CA TYR A 80 -2.78 1.71 4.75
C TYR A 80 -1.80 0.76 4.06
N ALA A 81 -1.29 -0.25 4.77
CA ALA A 81 -0.33 -1.20 4.23
C ALA A 81 -0.95 -2.03 3.09
N SER A 82 -2.20 -2.48 3.28
CA SER A 82 -2.95 -3.22 2.26
C SER A 82 -3.24 -2.37 1.02
N ALA A 83 -3.48 -1.06 1.20
CA ALA A 83 -3.70 -0.14 0.09
C ALA A 83 -2.41 0.19 -0.68
N LEU A 84 -1.25 0.23 0.00
CA LEU A 84 0.06 0.47 -0.62
C LEU A 84 0.60 -0.78 -1.36
N ALA A 85 0.37 -1.97 -0.82
CA ALA A 85 0.97 -3.22 -1.30
C ALA A 85 0.85 -3.48 -2.83
N PRO A 86 -0.27 -3.19 -3.51
CA PRO A 86 -0.38 -3.37 -4.96
C PRO A 86 0.64 -2.53 -5.75
N TYR A 87 0.95 -1.33 -5.28
CA TYR A 87 1.87 -0.41 -5.94
C TYR A 87 3.34 -0.85 -5.81
N GLY A 88 3.66 -1.71 -4.85
CA GLY A 88 5.01 -2.30 -4.73
C GLY A 88 5.38 -3.20 -5.91
N LYS A 89 4.42 -3.60 -6.75
CA LYS A 89 4.65 -4.36 -7.99
C LYS A 89 4.96 -3.47 -9.19
N VAL A 90 4.66 -2.17 -9.09
CA VAL A 90 4.94 -1.19 -10.14
C VAL A 90 6.42 -0.85 -10.04
N ARG A 91 7.19 -1.17 -11.08
CA ARG A 91 8.66 -1.14 -11.02
C ARG A 91 9.22 0.23 -10.59
N VAL A 92 8.65 1.32 -11.10
CA VAL A 92 9.10 2.68 -10.78
C VAL A 92 8.77 3.13 -9.37
N LEU A 93 7.77 2.51 -8.72
CA LEU A 93 7.33 2.86 -7.37
C LEU A 93 7.83 1.87 -6.31
N ALA A 94 8.39 0.73 -6.71
CA ALA A 94 8.65 -0.39 -5.81
C ALA A 94 9.50 -0.01 -4.59
N GLU A 95 10.59 0.74 -4.81
CA GLU A 95 11.47 1.22 -3.74
C GLU A 95 10.77 2.20 -2.79
N ASP A 96 10.05 3.17 -3.35
CA ASP A 96 9.28 4.17 -2.61
C ASP A 96 8.20 3.51 -1.74
N ILE A 97 7.49 2.52 -2.28
CA ILE A 97 6.45 1.78 -1.54
C ILE A 97 7.06 0.90 -0.45
N ALA A 98 8.19 0.24 -0.72
CA ALA A 98 8.89 -0.54 0.29
C ALA A 98 9.35 0.34 1.46
N ALA A 99 9.92 1.52 1.15
CA ALA A 99 10.32 2.50 2.16
C ALA A 99 9.11 2.96 3.00
N ALA A 100 7.99 3.31 2.36
CA ALA A 100 6.78 3.73 3.08
C ALA A 100 6.26 2.65 4.05
N LEU A 101 6.25 1.37 3.64
CA LEU A 101 5.84 0.25 4.48
C LEU A 101 6.78 0.03 5.67
N GLU A 102 8.11 0.13 5.44
CA GLU A 102 9.10 0.03 6.51
C GLU A 102 8.97 1.20 7.51
N GLN A 103 8.76 2.41 7.01
CA GLN A 103 8.58 3.60 7.83
C GLN A 103 7.34 3.47 8.74
N MET A 104 6.25 2.86 8.27
CA MET A 104 5.07 2.58 9.09
C MET A 104 5.40 1.65 10.27
N ASP A 105 6.15 0.58 10.03
CA ASP A 105 6.60 -0.33 11.10
C ASP A 105 7.53 0.37 12.10
N ARG A 106 8.42 1.22 11.60
CA ARG A 106 9.31 2.03 12.45
C ARG A 106 8.54 3.06 13.28
N MET A 107 7.49 3.67 12.74
CA MET A 107 6.63 4.63 13.46
C MET A 107 6.02 3.98 14.71
N ASP A 108 5.38 2.82 14.55
CA ASP A 108 4.73 2.12 15.65
C ASP A 108 5.73 1.75 16.75
N LYS A 109 6.90 1.23 16.36
CA LYS A 109 7.98 0.85 17.29
C LYS A 109 8.54 2.05 18.04
N LYS A 110 8.79 3.17 17.33
CA LYS A 110 9.33 4.40 17.94
C LYS A 110 8.33 5.02 18.90
N LYS A 111 7.06 5.13 18.50
CA LYS A 111 5.99 5.62 19.37
C LYS A 111 5.88 4.75 20.62
N ALA A 112 5.79 3.42 20.47
CA ALA A 112 5.70 2.52 21.62
C ALA A 112 6.90 2.67 22.58
N THR A 113 8.11 2.83 22.02
CA THR A 113 9.33 3.06 22.81
C THR A 113 9.28 4.39 23.54
N LEU A 114 8.85 5.46 22.88
CA LEU A 114 8.71 6.79 23.47
C LEU A 114 7.70 6.77 24.63
N PHE A 115 6.52 6.19 24.44
CA PHE A 115 5.53 6.04 25.51
C PHE A 115 6.05 5.23 26.69
N LYS A 116 6.81 4.16 26.43
CA LYS A 116 7.45 3.38 27.49
C LYS A 116 8.44 4.24 28.30
N VAL A 117 9.28 5.04 27.64
CA VAL A 117 10.23 5.92 28.33
C VAL A 117 9.51 7.02 29.09
N LEU A 118 8.44 7.59 28.54
CA LEU A 118 7.62 8.58 29.24
C LEU A 118 7.02 8.02 30.53
N HIS A 119 6.44 6.81 30.48
CA HIS A 119 5.88 6.15 31.67
C HIS A 119 6.92 5.78 32.73
N GLN A 120 8.18 5.61 32.33
CA GLN A 120 9.27 5.35 33.28
C GLN A 120 9.77 6.63 33.97
N ARG A 121 9.54 7.80 33.37
CA ARG A 121 10.12 9.08 33.82
C ARG A 121 9.13 10.04 34.45
N PHE A 122 7.87 10.01 34.02
CA PHE A 122 6.86 10.98 34.44
C PHE A 122 5.61 10.25 34.93
N ASP A 123 4.92 10.83 35.93
CA ASP A 123 3.56 10.42 36.23
C ASP A 123 2.64 10.81 35.06
N PRO A 124 1.75 9.93 34.58
CA PRO A 124 0.80 10.26 33.51
C PRO A 124 -0.11 11.47 33.78
N ALA A 125 -0.30 11.84 35.06
CA ALA A 125 -1.05 13.04 35.45
C ALA A 125 -0.24 14.34 35.32
N GLU A 126 1.07 14.26 35.11
CA GLU A 126 1.92 15.43 34.91
C GLU A 126 1.72 16.08 33.52
N MET A 127 1.78 17.41 33.48
CA MET A 127 1.74 18.13 32.21
C MET A 127 2.89 17.76 31.27
N SER A 128 4.06 17.43 31.81
CA SER A 128 5.23 17.01 31.03
C SER A 128 4.92 15.75 30.21
N PHE A 129 4.30 14.75 30.84
CA PHE A 129 3.84 13.54 30.15
C PHE A 129 2.86 13.87 29.03
N SER A 130 1.83 14.68 29.33
CA SER A 130 0.81 15.06 28.36
C SER A 130 1.39 15.82 27.16
N LYS A 131 2.38 16.70 27.36
CA LYS A 131 3.02 17.44 26.26
C LYS A 131 3.79 16.52 25.32
N PHE A 132 4.66 15.66 25.85
CA PHE A 132 5.46 14.77 25.01
C PHE A 132 4.62 13.72 24.29
N SER A 133 3.65 13.13 24.99
CA SER A 133 2.73 12.15 24.38
C SER A 133 1.86 12.78 23.30
N GLY A 134 1.31 13.98 23.54
CA GLY A 134 0.52 14.72 22.56
C GLY A 134 1.31 15.05 21.29
N VAL A 135 2.57 15.46 21.42
CA VAL A 135 3.44 15.70 20.26
C VAL A 135 3.73 14.41 19.48
N ALA A 136 4.00 13.30 20.17
CA ALA A 136 4.21 12.01 19.52
C ALA A 136 2.96 11.54 18.75
N GLU A 137 1.76 11.74 19.32
CA GLU A 137 0.49 11.45 18.64
C GLU A 137 0.24 12.37 17.44
N GLU A 138 0.57 13.66 17.54
CA GLU A 138 0.42 14.58 16.41
C GLU A 138 1.35 14.22 15.24
N VAL A 139 2.60 13.84 15.54
CA VAL A 139 3.55 13.36 14.52
C VAL A 139 3.04 12.09 13.84
N GLU A 140 2.54 11.10 14.59
CA GLU A 140 1.95 9.89 14.01
C GLU A 140 0.74 10.21 13.12
N ASN A 141 -0.15 11.10 13.58
CA ASN A 141 -1.30 11.53 12.79
C ASN A 141 -0.88 12.19 11.47
N LEU A 142 0.14 13.05 11.49
CA LEU A 142 0.66 13.68 10.27
C LEU A 142 1.32 12.67 9.34
N PHE A 143 2.07 11.72 9.89
CA PHE A 143 2.70 10.64 9.14
C PHE A 143 1.65 9.85 8.35
N TYR A 144 0.57 9.39 9.00
CA TYR A 144 -0.47 8.63 8.32
C TYR A 144 -1.31 9.49 7.35
N LEU A 145 -1.50 10.78 7.63
CA LEU A 145 -2.12 11.71 6.68
C LEU A 145 -1.27 11.90 5.42
N ASN A 146 0.06 11.88 5.56
CA ASN A 146 0.97 11.96 4.43
C ASN A 146 0.98 10.65 3.62
N ILE A 147 0.94 9.48 4.27
CA ILE A 147 0.72 8.21 3.58
C ILE A 147 -0.61 8.21 2.81
N LYS A 148 -1.66 8.80 3.38
CA LYS A 148 -2.94 8.97 2.69
C LYS A 148 -2.83 9.86 1.44
N SER A 149 -2.04 10.94 1.50
CA SER A 149 -1.82 11.81 0.33
C SER A 149 -1.11 11.07 -0.80
N VAL A 150 -0.10 10.26 -0.45
CA VAL A 150 0.60 9.36 -1.39
C VAL A 150 -0.38 8.38 -2.02
N LEU A 151 -1.20 7.69 -1.22
CA LEU A 151 -2.21 6.76 -1.73
C LEU A 151 -3.22 7.42 -2.67
N ASN A 152 -3.70 8.63 -2.34
CA ASN A 152 -4.63 9.36 -3.19
C ASN A 152 -4.03 9.64 -4.58
N ARG A 153 -2.74 10.02 -4.62
CA ARG A 153 -2.03 10.21 -5.89
C ARG A 153 -1.83 8.88 -6.61
N LEU A 154 -1.34 7.86 -5.92
CA LEU A 154 -1.17 6.51 -6.47
C LEU A 154 -2.45 5.96 -7.10
N GLY A 155 -3.61 6.32 -6.55
CA GLY A 155 -4.93 6.00 -7.09
C GLY A 155 -5.14 6.42 -8.55
N VAL A 156 -4.47 7.47 -9.02
CA VAL A 156 -4.59 7.99 -10.39
C VAL A 156 -3.38 7.67 -11.28
N PHE A 157 -2.43 6.86 -10.81
CA PHE A 157 -1.24 6.51 -11.57
C PHE A 157 -1.51 5.46 -12.66
N ASP A 158 -1.13 5.76 -13.91
CA ASP A 158 -1.12 4.80 -15.02
C ASP A 158 0.33 4.43 -15.39
N GLU A 159 0.75 3.23 -14.99
CA GLU A 159 2.08 2.69 -15.29
C GLU A 159 2.34 2.57 -16.80
N ALA A 160 1.35 2.17 -17.57
CA ALA A 160 1.51 1.97 -19.00
C ALA A 160 1.64 3.31 -19.74
N GLU A 161 0.94 4.35 -19.29
CA GLU A 161 1.13 5.70 -19.80
C GLU A 161 2.48 6.28 -19.39
N TYR A 162 2.87 6.15 -18.12
CA TYR A 162 4.17 6.57 -17.61
C TYR A 162 5.31 5.99 -18.47
N GLU A 163 5.32 4.68 -18.69
CA GLU A 163 6.35 4.02 -19.48
C GLU A 163 6.35 4.49 -20.95
N ARG A 164 5.17 4.74 -21.54
CA ARG A 164 5.08 5.29 -22.92
C ARG A 164 5.68 6.69 -23.03
N VAL A 165 5.38 7.55 -22.06
CA VAL A 165 5.88 8.94 -22.02
C VAL A 165 7.39 8.95 -21.78
N MET A 166 7.85 8.21 -20.76
CA MET A 166 9.26 8.21 -20.36
C MET A 166 10.18 7.53 -21.37
N THR A 167 9.71 6.50 -22.07
CA THR A 167 10.50 5.86 -23.13
C THR A 167 10.43 6.60 -24.48
N ARG A 168 9.71 7.74 -24.55
CA ARG A 168 9.47 8.53 -25.77
C ARG A 168 8.95 7.71 -26.95
N LYS A 169 8.32 6.56 -26.68
CA LYS A 169 7.77 5.65 -27.70
C LYS A 169 6.46 6.15 -28.32
N SER A 170 5.96 7.30 -27.89
CA SER A 170 4.74 7.90 -28.41
C SER A 170 4.99 8.73 -29.66
N ALA A 171 5.16 8.07 -30.81
CA ALA A 171 5.22 8.73 -32.13
C ALA A 171 3.94 9.53 -32.49
N ARG A 172 2.93 9.54 -31.61
CA ARG A 172 1.62 10.18 -31.79
C ARG A 172 1.49 11.55 -31.14
N TYR A 173 2.44 11.98 -30.30
CA TYR A 173 2.36 13.26 -29.60
C TYR A 173 3.20 14.32 -30.28
N SER A 174 2.73 15.57 -30.25
CA SER A 174 3.58 16.71 -30.58
C SER A 174 4.71 16.85 -29.54
N PRO A 175 5.88 17.42 -29.90
CA PRO A 175 6.98 17.61 -28.95
C PRO A 175 6.56 18.39 -27.70
N LYS A 176 5.70 19.40 -27.85
CA LYS A 176 5.16 20.19 -26.74
C LYS A 176 4.33 19.34 -25.78
N LEU A 177 3.41 18.52 -26.30
CA LEU A 177 2.55 17.66 -25.47
C LEU A 177 3.36 16.55 -24.77
N LEU A 178 4.38 16.02 -25.43
CA LEU A 178 5.28 15.04 -24.82
C LEU A 178 6.07 15.65 -23.65
N GLN A 179 6.56 16.88 -23.82
CA GLN A 179 7.24 17.61 -22.75
C GLN A 179 6.32 17.84 -21.55
N GLU A 180 5.11 18.35 -21.79
CA GLU A 180 4.12 18.60 -20.73
C GLU A 180 3.76 17.32 -19.96
N LYS A 181 3.55 16.20 -20.65
CA LYS A 181 3.34 14.90 -20.00
C LYS A 181 4.56 14.41 -19.21
N THR A 182 5.76 14.66 -19.72
CA THR A 182 7.00 14.30 -19.03
C THR A 182 7.14 15.08 -17.72
N ASP A 183 6.88 16.39 -17.78
CA ASP A 183 6.94 17.27 -16.62
C ASP A 183 5.90 16.90 -15.57
N PHE A 184 4.66 16.60 -16.01
CA PHE A 184 3.60 16.09 -15.13
C PHE A 184 4.04 14.84 -14.35
N TYR A 185 4.58 13.84 -15.05
CA TYR A 185 5.00 12.60 -14.38
C TYR A 185 6.25 12.78 -13.52
N ASN A 186 7.16 13.69 -13.88
CA ASN A 186 8.30 14.06 -13.03
C ASN A 186 7.86 14.75 -11.75
N GLU A 187 6.95 15.71 -11.83
CA GLU A 187 6.37 16.39 -10.66
C GLU A 187 5.63 15.39 -9.77
N TYR A 188 4.86 14.50 -10.39
CA TYR A 188 4.16 13.43 -9.70
C TYR A 188 5.13 12.53 -8.90
N MET A 189 6.23 12.09 -9.51
CA MET A 189 7.23 11.24 -8.82
C MET A 189 8.00 12.02 -7.76
N SER A 190 8.34 13.28 -8.04
CA SER A 190 8.99 14.17 -7.09
C SER A 190 8.15 14.32 -5.81
N TYR A 191 6.84 14.47 -5.96
CA TYR A 191 5.94 14.55 -4.80
C TYR A 191 5.98 13.28 -3.95
N ILE A 192 5.89 12.09 -4.56
CA ILE A 192 5.90 10.82 -3.81
C ILE A 192 7.19 10.70 -3.01
N LYS A 193 8.34 10.96 -3.64
CA LYS A 193 9.64 10.94 -2.98
C LYS A 193 9.75 11.95 -1.86
N HIS A 194 9.24 13.17 -2.09
CA HIS A 194 9.23 14.20 -1.07
C HIS A 194 8.38 13.78 0.13
N ALA A 195 7.17 13.25 -0.10
CA ALA A 195 6.31 12.78 0.98
C ALA A 195 6.96 11.66 1.80
N ILE A 196 7.59 10.68 1.15
CA ILE A 196 8.33 9.61 1.84
C ILE A 196 9.54 10.17 2.60
N GLY A 197 10.22 11.17 2.04
CA GLY A 197 11.29 11.90 2.72
C GLY A 197 10.80 12.62 3.98
N THR A 198 9.68 13.33 3.91
CA THR A 198 9.07 14.00 5.07
C THR A 198 8.69 13.00 6.17
N ASN A 199 8.22 11.81 5.80
CA ASN A 199 7.96 10.74 6.75
C ASN A 199 9.25 10.28 7.46
N GLU A 200 10.38 10.21 6.76
CA GLU A 200 11.66 9.89 7.37
C GLU A 200 12.11 10.98 8.35
N GLU A 201 11.91 12.26 8.00
CA GLU A 201 12.18 13.38 8.89
C GLU A 201 11.34 13.29 10.17
N MET A 202 10.06 12.96 10.07
CA MET A 202 9.20 12.73 11.24
C MET A 202 9.73 11.62 12.16
N LEU A 203 10.18 10.50 11.59
CA LEU A 203 10.76 9.40 12.34
C LEU A 203 12.05 9.80 13.05
N LEU A 204 12.92 10.56 12.36
CA LEU A 204 14.16 11.09 12.94
C LEU A 204 13.86 12.05 14.10
N GLN A 205 12.83 12.87 13.97
CA GLN A 205 12.46 13.80 15.03
C GLN A 205 11.95 13.08 16.28
N LEU A 206 11.21 11.98 16.13
CA LEU A 206 10.84 11.14 17.27
C LEU A 206 12.07 10.51 17.95
N ASP A 207 13.10 10.12 17.19
CA ASP A 207 14.35 9.61 17.76
C ASP A 207 15.11 10.67 18.54
N LYS A 208 15.18 11.90 18.01
CA LYS A 208 15.78 13.04 18.71
C LYS A 208 15.03 13.35 20.00
N LEU A 209 13.70 13.37 19.95
CA LEU A 209 12.86 13.60 21.12
C LEU A 209 13.07 12.51 22.18
N LEU A 210 13.11 11.24 21.78
CA LEU A 210 13.39 10.12 22.66
C LEU A 210 14.77 10.26 23.34
N LEU A 211 15.79 10.61 22.56
CA LEU A 211 17.14 10.81 23.06
C LEU A 211 17.21 11.96 24.07
N GLU A 212 16.57 13.09 23.76
CA GLU A 212 16.49 14.21 24.69
C GLU A 212 15.78 13.79 25.97
N ILE A 213 14.57 13.22 25.91
CA ILE A 213 13.81 12.74 27.09
C ILE A 213 14.66 11.80 27.96
N SER A 214 15.42 10.90 27.33
CA SER A 214 16.27 9.94 28.06
C SER A 214 17.45 10.57 28.82
N ARG A 215 17.82 11.82 28.52
CA ARG A 215 18.92 12.54 29.17
C ARG A 215 18.46 13.51 30.25
N LEU A 216 17.15 13.62 30.48
CA LEU A 216 16.57 14.67 31.31
C LEU A 216 16.35 14.17 32.74
N ASP A 217 17.10 14.72 33.70
CA ASP A 217 17.02 14.35 35.11
C ASP A 217 15.95 15.13 35.90
N SER A 218 15.60 16.35 35.47
CA SER A 218 14.48 17.14 36.00
C SER A 218 14.08 18.25 35.02
N ILE A 219 12.80 18.38 34.68
CA ILE A 219 12.30 19.47 33.82
C ILE A 219 11.10 20.16 34.46
N GLU A 220 11.10 21.49 34.41
CA GLU A 220 9.89 22.28 34.58
C GLU A 220 9.07 22.34 33.27
N PRO A 221 7.74 22.22 33.30
CA PRO A 221 6.89 22.18 32.10
C PRO A 221 7.06 23.32 31.09
N GLY A 222 7.65 24.45 31.50
CA GLY A 222 7.96 25.60 30.64
C GLY A 222 9.22 25.43 29.78
N ASP A 223 10.17 24.57 30.19
CA ASP A 223 11.40 24.33 29.44
C ASP A 223 11.20 23.31 28.31
N ILE A 224 10.16 22.48 28.40
CA ILE A 224 9.80 21.48 27.38
C ILE A 224 9.60 22.12 26.01
N GLU A 225 8.89 23.25 25.94
CA GLU A 225 8.58 23.93 24.68
C GLU A 225 9.82 24.52 23.99
N ARG A 226 10.90 24.70 24.74
CA ARG A 226 12.17 25.23 24.24
C ARG A 226 13.17 24.15 23.87
N MET A 227 12.84 22.88 24.12
CA MET A 227 13.69 21.76 23.76
C MET A 227 13.91 21.71 22.24
N PRO A 228 15.14 21.50 21.75
CA PRO A 228 15.42 21.50 20.32
C PRO A 228 14.54 20.54 19.54
N ALA A 229 14.38 19.30 20.00
CA ALA A 229 13.50 18.33 19.34
C ALA A 229 12.03 18.78 19.30
N MET A 230 11.55 19.41 20.37
CA MET A 230 10.18 19.93 20.42
C MET A 230 9.98 21.06 19.41
N VAL A 231 10.91 22.01 19.32
CA VAL A 231 10.86 23.13 18.36
C VAL A 231 10.94 22.64 16.92
N GLU A 232 11.83 21.67 16.64
CA GLU A 232 11.98 21.08 15.32
C GLU A 232 10.71 20.32 14.89
N ILE A 233 10.11 19.53 15.80
CA ILE A 233 8.83 18.86 15.55
C ILE A 233 7.73 19.89 15.29
N ASP A 234 7.65 20.95 16.09
CA ASP A 234 6.62 21.98 15.95
C ASP A 234 6.71 22.70 14.59
N SER A 235 7.94 22.95 14.13
CA SER A 235 8.21 23.48 12.79
C SER A 235 7.76 22.51 11.70
N LEU A 236 8.11 21.23 11.83
CA LEU A 236 7.73 20.18 10.87
C LEU A 236 6.21 19.99 10.81
N ILE A 237 5.53 20.00 11.97
CA ILE A 237 4.08 19.96 12.10
C ILE A 237 3.45 21.12 11.33
N LYS A 238 3.95 22.35 11.53
CA LYS A 238 3.44 23.55 10.86
C LYS A 238 3.62 23.43 9.34
N GLN A 239 4.82 23.10 8.87
CA GLN A 239 5.11 22.92 7.45
C GLN A 239 4.19 21.87 6.81
N THR A 240 4.05 20.70 7.43
CA THR A 240 3.22 19.60 6.91
C THR A 240 1.74 19.96 6.86
N LYS A 241 1.25 20.82 7.77
CA LYS A 241 -0.14 21.32 7.72
C LYS A 241 -0.39 22.25 6.53
N TYR A 242 0.61 23.01 6.05
CA TYR A 242 0.46 23.90 4.90
C TYR A 242 0.44 23.15 3.56
N TYR A 243 1.03 21.95 3.47
CA TYR A 243 0.95 21.08 2.28
C TYR A 243 -0.46 20.47 2.05
N LYS A 244 -1.43 20.75 2.93
CA LYS A 244 -2.81 20.23 2.87
C LYS A 244 -3.80 21.18 2.17
N GLN A 245 -3.38 22.38 1.76
CA GLN A 245 -4.22 23.32 1.00
C GLN A 245 -4.07 23.12 -0.50
#